data_AF-A0A1W9I1X5-F1
#
_entry.id   AF-A0A1W9I1X5-F1
#
_cell.length_a   1.000
_cell.length_b   1.000
_cell.length_c   1.000
_cell.angle_alpha   90.00
_cell.angle_beta   90.00
_cell.angle_gamma   90.00
#
_symmetry.space_group_name_H-M   'P 1'
#
loop_
_entity.id
_entity.type
_entity.pdbx_description
1 polymer ?
#
loop_
_entity_poly.entity_id
_entity_poly.type
_entity_poly.pdbx_seq_one_letter_code
_entity_poly.pdbx_strand_id
1 'polypeptide(L)'
;MPKTLHKSYPLLEGELVRKLIMDVGLPLNRAPDALGLTPKEFLRWWSNSSRVKLPRRAMTSLASFLKIDEKQIAEQNYSKENIRTTLFGGSYILPERYSVNRFSHLRSSAHIAKYISLTRGQHFCDKIMTSLGVPLLLYRDLEETISLNYFIDLLDILGKNGFSENELESLACLLFLGIENTDLGKKFSAARSYAECYDVLAKNIYSFDSNFIYASDLDTTRYILKAYLPYDRHYHFNIDHEHVTRLFRYRQTLIGWFPYLARLVPIRPMVQIDYLTTGIEATYVVKFSHLIITKPPEGSAIVERQIPLS
;
A
#
# COMPACT_ATOMS: atom_id res chain seq x y z
N MET A 1 -45.02 -1.68 -7.75
CA MET A 1 -43.67 -1.14 -8.01
C MET A 1 -42.98 -2.04 -9.04
N PRO A 2 -42.63 -1.54 -10.24
CA PRO A 2 -41.93 -2.37 -11.21
C PRO A 2 -40.46 -2.50 -10.79
N LYS A 3 -40.00 -3.73 -10.55
CA LYS A 3 -38.58 -4.06 -10.48
C LYS A 3 -38.00 -3.94 -11.89
N THR A 4 -37.26 -2.87 -12.15
CA THR A 4 -36.40 -2.77 -13.33
C THR A 4 -35.28 -3.79 -13.20
N LEU A 5 -35.50 -4.98 -13.76
CA LEU A 5 -34.45 -5.93 -14.09
C LEU A 5 -33.57 -5.27 -15.16
N HIS A 6 -32.41 -4.77 -14.76
CA HIS A 6 -31.33 -4.48 -15.69
C HIS A 6 -30.97 -5.79 -16.41
N LYS A 7 -31.49 -5.99 -17.62
CA LYS A 7 -30.97 -6.99 -18.56
C LYS A 7 -29.55 -6.56 -18.93
N SER A 8 -28.56 -7.09 -18.22
CA SER A 8 -27.17 -7.06 -18.68
C SER A 8 -27.10 -7.85 -19.99
N TYR A 9 -26.87 -7.16 -21.10
CA TYR A 9 -26.58 -7.85 -22.36
C TYR A 9 -25.34 -8.74 -22.17
N PRO A 10 -25.32 -9.97 -22.72
CA PRO A 10 -24.12 -10.81 -22.65
C PRO A 10 -22.99 -10.07 -23.37
N LEU A 11 -21.90 -9.83 -22.64
CA LEU A 11 -20.68 -9.27 -23.21
C LEU A 11 -20.21 -10.16 -24.37
N LEU A 12 -19.67 -9.55 -25.42
CA LEU A 12 -19.04 -10.31 -26.50
C LEU A 12 -17.89 -11.13 -25.91
N GLU A 13 -17.65 -12.34 -26.41
CA GLU A 13 -16.63 -13.26 -25.90
C GLU A 13 -15.24 -12.60 -25.73
N GLY A 14 -14.84 -11.75 -26.68
CA GLY A 14 -13.60 -11.00 -26.60
C GLY A 14 -13.58 -9.95 -25.48
N GLU A 15 -14.71 -9.34 -25.15
CA GLU A 15 -14.82 -8.39 -24.04
C GLU A 15 -14.79 -9.10 -22.68
N LEU A 16 -15.41 -10.28 -22.58
CA LEU A 16 -15.33 -11.15 -21.39
C LEU A 16 -13.88 -11.52 -21.08
N VAL A 17 -13.11 -11.95 -22.09
CA VAL A 17 -11.71 -12.33 -21.92
C VAL A 17 -10.85 -11.12 -21.49
N ARG A 18 -11.04 -9.95 -22.12
CA ARG A 18 -10.31 -8.74 -21.70
C ARG A 18 -10.64 -8.35 -20.27
N LYS A 19 -11.94 -8.37 -19.93
CA LYS A 19 -12.40 -8.07 -18.58
C LYS A 19 -11.76 -9.04 -17.58
N LEU A 20 -11.77 -10.34 -17.86
CA LEU A 20 -11.12 -11.33 -17.00
C LEU A 20 -9.63 -11.05 -16.82
N ILE A 21 -8.88 -10.82 -17.91
CA ILE A 21 -7.44 -10.52 -17.88
C ILE A 21 -7.15 -9.30 -16.99
N MET A 22 -7.93 -8.22 -17.14
CA MET A 22 -7.80 -7.02 -16.30
C MET A 22 -8.22 -7.28 -14.86
N ASP A 23 -9.31 -8.02 -14.65
CA ASP A 23 -9.91 -8.27 -13.33
C ASP A 23 -8.98 -9.12 -12.45
N VAL A 24 -8.35 -10.14 -13.02
CA VAL A 24 -7.43 -11.04 -12.29
C VAL A 24 -6.00 -10.53 -12.28
N GLY A 25 -5.69 -9.49 -13.06
CA GLY A 25 -4.35 -8.91 -13.11
C GLY A 25 -3.37 -9.74 -13.92
N LEU A 26 -3.82 -10.49 -14.94
CA LEU A 26 -2.94 -11.28 -15.78
C LEU A 26 -2.04 -10.33 -16.61
N PRO A 27 -0.71 -10.37 -16.45
CA PRO A 27 0.18 -9.47 -17.18
C PRO A 27 0.05 -9.64 -18.70
N LEU A 28 -0.07 -8.53 -19.44
CA LEU A 28 -0.27 -8.56 -20.89
C LEU A 28 0.88 -9.22 -21.67
N ASN A 29 2.07 -9.31 -21.10
CA ASN A 29 3.20 -10.04 -21.68
C ASN A 29 3.10 -11.57 -21.47
N ARG A 30 2.33 -12.04 -20.49
CA ARG A 30 2.05 -13.47 -20.22
C ARG A 30 0.70 -13.93 -20.76
N ALA A 31 -0.20 -13.00 -21.04
CA ALA A 31 -1.50 -13.27 -21.61
C ALA A 31 -1.47 -14.03 -22.96
N PRO A 32 -0.50 -13.81 -23.88
CA PRO A 32 -0.39 -14.61 -25.10
C PRO A 32 -0.24 -16.11 -24.79
N ASP A 33 0.66 -16.45 -23.86
CA ASP A 33 0.91 -17.84 -23.46
C ASP A 33 -0.33 -18.46 -22.84
N ALA A 34 -1.01 -17.73 -21.95
CA ALA A 34 -2.25 -18.17 -21.32
C ALA A 34 -3.39 -18.43 -22.34
N LEU A 35 -3.42 -17.68 -23.44
CA LEU A 35 -4.41 -17.83 -24.50
C LEU A 35 -3.98 -18.81 -25.60
N GLY A 36 -2.76 -19.36 -25.54
CA GLY A 36 -2.21 -20.20 -26.60
C GLY A 36 -2.01 -19.44 -27.92
N LEU A 37 -1.59 -18.17 -27.83
CA LEU A 37 -1.36 -17.25 -28.94
C LEU A 37 0.10 -16.81 -28.99
N THR A 38 0.57 -16.45 -30.18
CA THR A 38 1.82 -15.70 -30.29
C THR A 38 1.64 -14.26 -29.80
N PRO A 39 2.70 -13.58 -29.34
CA PRO A 39 2.62 -12.17 -28.93
C PRO A 39 2.02 -11.24 -30.00
N LYS A 40 2.31 -11.51 -31.28
CA LYS A 40 1.79 -10.73 -32.42
C LYS A 40 0.28 -10.91 -32.60
N GLU A 41 -0.22 -12.13 -32.47
CA GLU A 41 -1.66 -12.43 -32.57
C GLU A 41 -2.43 -11.83 -31.38
N PHE A 42 -1.88 -11.99 -30.18
CA PHE A 42 -2.43 -11.38 -28.98
C PHE A 42 -2.53 -9.87 -29.12
N LEU A 43 -1.45 -9.19 -29.54
CA LEU A 43 -1.46 -7.74 -29.73
C LEU A 43 -2.49 -7.32 -30.79
N ARG A 44 -2.56 -8.04 -31.93
CA ARG A 44 -3.55 -7.77 -32.98
C ARG A 44 -4.99 -7.84 -32.44
N TRP A 45 -5.28 -8.83 -31.61
CA TRP A 45 -6.56 -8.98 -30.93
C TRP A 45 -6.78 -7.94 -29.84
N TRP A 46 -5.78 -7.66 -28.99
CA TRP A 46 -5.84 -6.70 -27.89
C TRP A 46 -5.99 -5.25 -28.36
N SER A 47 -5.54 -4.92 -29.57
CA SER A 47 -5.77 -3.61 -30.18
C SER A 47 -7.09 -3.53 -30.95
N ASN A 48 -7.66 -4.64 -31.42
CA ASN A 48 -8.81 -4.64 -32.34
C ASN A 48 -9.89 -5.71 -32.00
N SER A 49 -10.32 -5.84 -30.73
CA SER A 49 -11.25 -6.92 -30.31
C SER A 49 -12.60 -6.89 -31.01
N SER A 50 -13.05 -5.73 -31.48
CA SER A 50 -14.32 -5.61 -32.20
C SER A 50 -14.27 -6.20 -33.62
N ARG A 51 -13.07 -6.36 -34.19
CA ARG A 51 -12.85 -6.83 -35.56
C ARG A 51 -12.15 -8.19 -35.64
N VAL A 52 -11.35 -8.52 -34.64
CA VAL A 52 -10.57 -9.76 -34.59
C VAL A 52 -11.17 -10.65 -33.52
N LYS A 53 -11.68 -11.81 -33.92
CA LYS A 53 -12.18 -12.82 -32.98
C LYS A 53 -11.03 -13.63 -32.41
N LEU A 54 -11.14 -14.02 -31.15
CA LEU A 54 -10.25 -15.01 -30.57
C LEU A 54 -10.46 -16.38 -31.23
N PRO A 55 -9.42 -17.20 -31.38
CA PRO A 55 -9.59 -18.61 -31.69
C PRO A 55 -10.42 -19.29 -30.61
N ARG A 56 -11.32 -20.21 -30.99
CA ARG A 56 -12.18 -20.94 -30.03
C ARG A 56 -11.39 -21.60 -28.89
N ARG A 57 -10.20 -22.12 -29.19
CA ARG A 57 -9.31 -22.76 -28.20
C ARG A 57 -8.73 -21.81 -27.15
N ALA A 58 -8.79 -20.50 -27.37
CA ALA A 58 -8.17 -19.52 -26.49
C ALA A 58 -8.87 -19.45 -25.13
N MET A 59 -10.20 -19.61 -25.11
CA MET A 59 -10.97 -19.68 -23.86
C MET A 59 -10.59 -20.92 -23.04
N THR A 60 -10.54 -22.09 -23.68
CA THR A 60 -10.09 -23.34 -23.06
C THR A 60 -8.66 -23.26 -22.54
N SER A 61 -7.77 -22.64 -23.31
CA SER A 61 -6.36 -22.44 -22.90
C SER A 61 -6.28 -21.54 -21.67
N LEU A 62 -7.04 -20.44 -21.66
CA LEU A 62 -7.08 -19.51 -20.54
C LEU A 62 -7.68 -20.16 -19.29
N ALA A 63 -8.79 -20.88 -19.43
CA ALA A 63 -9.43 -21.62 -18.34
C ALA A 63 -8.46 -22.63 -17.71
N SER A 64 -7.77 -23.41 -18.55
CA SER A 64 -6.74 -24.36 -18.12
C SER A 64 -5.58 -23.67 -17.40
N PHE A 65 -5.07 -22.56 -17.96
CA PHE A 65 -3.97 -21.78 -17.38
C PHE A 65 -4.33 -21.20 -16.00
N LEU A 66 -5.55 -20.69 -15.85
CA LEU A 66 -6.06 -20.09 -14.61
C LEU A 66 -6.61 -21.13 -13.61
N LYS A 67 -6.68 -22.41 -13.99
CA LYS A 67 -7.27 -23.52 -13.22
C LYS A 67 -8.72 -23.26 -12.81
N ILE A 68 -9.53 -22.77 -13.74
CA ILE A 68 -10.98 -22.55 -13.57
C ILE A 68 -11.75 -23.15 -14.74
N ASP A 69 -13.07 -23.29 -14.61
CA ASP A 69 -13.95 -23.76 -15.69
C ASP A 69 -14.29 -22.62 -16.66
N GLU A 70 -14.41 -22.92 -17.96
CA GLU A 70 -14.90 -21.97 -18.98
C GLU A 70 -16.28 -21.41 -18.62
N LYS A 71 -17.14 -22.24 -17.99
CA LYS A 71 -18.45 -21.80 -17.51
C LYS A 71 -18.34 -20.71 -16.46
N GLN A 72 -17.35 -20.80 -15.56
CA GLN A 72 -17.10 -19.76 -14.56
C GLN A 72 -16.68 -18.44 -15.23
N ILE A 73 -15.90 -18.49 -16.30
CA ILE A 73 -15.51 -17.31 -17.08
C ILE A 73 -16.74 -16.67 -17.75
N ALA A 74 -17.55 -17.48 -18.42
CA ALA A 74 -18.76 -17.02 -19.13
C ALA A 74 -19.79 -16.39 -18.18
N GLU A 75 -19.98 -17.00 -17.01
CA GLU A 75 -20.90 -16.53 -15.96
C GLU A 75 -20.29 -15.43 -15.08
N GLN A 76 -19.01 -15.12 -15.26
CA GLN A 76 -18.24 -14.21 -14.40
C GLN A 76 -18.27 -14.59 -12.91
N ASN A 77 -18.41 -15.90 -12.62
CA ASN A 77 -18.52 -16.46 -11.28
C ASN A 77 -17.23 -17.21 -10.91
N TYR A 78 -16.15 -16.46 -10.72
CA TYR A 78 -14.84 -16.98 -10.36
C TYR A 78 -14.23 -16.22 -9.18
N SER A 79 -13.45 -16.93 -8.36
CA SER A 79 -12.68 -16.31 -7.28
C SER A 79 -11.43 -15.64 -7.85
N LYS A 80 -11.45 -14.30 -7.91
CA LYS A 80 -10.28 -13.50 -8.31
C LYS A 80 -9.06 -13.83 -7.47
N GLU A 81 -9.27 -14.11 -6.19
CA GLU A 81 -8.20 -14.45 -5.25
C GLU A 81 -7.53 -15.78 -5.62
N ASN A 82 -8.31 -16.84 -5.86
CA ASN A 82 -7.78 -18.15 -6.22
C ASN A 82 -6.99 -18.10 -7.53
N ILE A 83 -7.51 -17.36 -8.51
CA ILE A 83 -6.82 -17.19 -9.80
C ILE A 83 -5.50 -16.45 -9.59
N ARG A 84 -5.46 -15.40 -8.78
CA ARG A 84 -4.22 -14.69 -8.46
C ARG A 84 -3.22 -15.60 -7.76
N THR A 85 -3.65 -16.44 -6.82
CA THR A 85 -2.79 -17.46 -6.20
C THR A 85 -2.18 -18.40 -7.23
N THR A 86 -2.96 -18.84 -8.23
CA THR A 86 -2.47 -19.68 -9.33
C THR A 86 -1.46 -18.93 -10.22
N LEU A 87 -1.74 -17.66 -10.55
CA LEU A 87 -0.92 -16.86 -11.47
C LEU A 87 0.43 -16.45 -10.89
N PHE A 88 0.44 -16.11 -9.61
CA PHE A 88 1.60 -15.55 -8.92
C PHE A 88 2.32 -16.58 -8.04
N GLY A 89 1.92 -17.85 -8.13
CA GLY A 89 2.50 -18.93 -7.34
C GLY A 89 1.98 -18.88 -5.90
N GLY A 90 1.27 -19.93 -5.51
CA GLY A 90 0.87 -20.16 -4.12
C GLY A 90 2.09 -20.37 -3.24
N SER A 91 2.71 -19.27 -2.83
CA SER A 91 3.74 -19.25 -1.83
C SER A 91 3.88 -17.81 -1.35
N TYR A 92 3.60 -17.59 -0.06
CA TYR A 92 3.98 -16.39 0.70
C TYR A 92 5.51 -16.23 0.80
N ILE A 93 6.27 -16.84 -0.11
CA ILE A 93 7.73 -16.88 -0.08
C ILE A 93 8.21 -15.56 -0.67
N LEU A 94 8.71 -14.72 0.23
CA LEU A 94 9.44 -13.53 -0.12
C LEU A 94 10.73 -13.90 -0.87
N PRO A 95 11.18 -13.07 -1.83
CA PRO A 95 12.55 -13.12 -2.32
C PRO A 95 13.54 -13.19 -1.15
N GLU A 96 14.60 -13.99 -1.30
CA GLU A 96 15.58 -14.23 -0.23
C GLU A 96 16.13 -12.90 0.35
N ARG A 97 16.39 -11.90 -0.51
CA ARG A 97 16.82 -10.55 -0.10
C ARG A 97 15.87 -9.82 0.85
N TYR A 98 14.58 -10.17 0.88
CA TYR A 98 13.59 -9.61 1.79
C TYR A 98 13.30 -10.51 2.99
N SER A 99 13.87 -11.72 2.99
CA SER A 99 13.76 -12.68 4.09
C SER A 99 14.79 -12.45 5.20
N VAL A 100 15.87 -11.72 4.90
CA VAL A 100 16.92 -11.34 5.86
C VAL A 100 16.54 -10.04 6.58
N ASN A 101 16.77 -9.97 7.90
CA ASN A 101 16.50 -8.79 8.73
C ASN A 101 15.05 -8.30 8.66
N ARG A 102 14.08 -9.23 8.73
CA ARG A 102 12.63 -8.93 8.73
C ARG A 102 12.18 -8.32 10.06
N PHE A 103 12.51 -7.05 10.31
CA PHE A 103 12.11 -6.35 11.53
C PHE A 103 10.98 -5.33 11.31
N SER A 104 10.59 -5.00 10.07
CA SER A 104 9.40 -4.16 9.81
C SER A 104 8.16 -5.02 9.75
N HIS A 105 7.01 -4.51 10.18
CA HIS A 105 5.73 -5.16 9.88
C HIS A 105 5.20 -4.67 8.52
N LEU A 106 4.55 -5.55 7.75
CA LEU A 106 3.97 -5.20 6.44
C LEU A 106 2.90 -4.11 6.52
N ARG A 107 2.23 -3.96 7.66
CA ARG A 107 1.31 -2.84 7.90
C ARG A 107 1.94 -1.47 7.60
N SER A 108 3.26 -1.34 7.77
CA SER A 108 3.99 -0.09 7.54
C SER A 108 4.06 0.31 6.05
N SER A 109 3.85 -0.63 5.13
CA SER A 109 3.82 -0.39 3.68
C SER A 109 2.48 -0.74 3.03
N ALA A 110 1.55 -1.40 3.72
CA ALA A 110 0.27 -1.86 3.15
C ALA A 110 -0.59 -0.74 2.57
N HIS A 111 -0.55 0.45 3.18
CA HIS A 111 -1.28 1.61 2.67
C HIS A 111 -0.75 2.09 1.30
N ILE A 112 0.54 1.87 0.99
CA ILE A 112 1.12 2.19 -0.31
C ILE A 112 0.48 1.31 -1.39
N ALA A 113 0.44 0.00 -1.18
CA ALA A 113 -0.17 -0.95 -2.11
C ALA A 113 -1.66 -0.62 -2.35
N LYS A 114 -2.39 -0.28 -1.28
CA LYS A 114 -3.80 0.13 -1.35
C LYS A 114 -3.97 1.44 -2.12
N TYR A 115 -3.16 2.45 -1.86
CA TYR A 115 -3.20 3.72 -2.58
C TYR A 115 -2.95 3.54 -4.07
N ILE A 116 -1.92 2.79 -4.44
CA ILE A 116 -1.58 2.52 -5.84
C ILE A 116 -2.75 1.82 -6.53
N SER A 117 -3.35 0.82 -5.89
CA SER A 117 -4.51 0.12 -6.43
C SER A 117 -5.70 1.06 -6.64
N LEU A 118 -5.94 2.02 -5.74
CA LEU A 118 -7.06 2.96 -5.83
C LEU A 118 -6.83 4.04 -6.90
N THR A 119 -5.59 4.52 -7.07
CA THR A 119 -5.29 5.68 -7.93
C THR A 119 -4.80 5.31 -9.32
N ARG A 120 -4.03 4.23 -9.45
CA ARG A 120 -3.43 3.76 -10.71
C ARG A 120 -4.03 2.44 -11.20
N GLY A 121 -4.95 1.87 -10.42
CA GLY A 121 -5.62 0.60 -10.71
C GLY A 121 -4.80 -0.62 -10.29
N GLN A 122 -5.50 -1.74 -10.14
CA GLN A 122 -4.91 -3.00 -9.67
C GLN A 122 -3.78 -3.50 -10.58
N HIS A 123 -3.95 -3.45 -11.91
CA HIS A 123 -2.93 -3.92 -12.86
C HIS A 123 -1.58 -3.21 -12.67
N PHE A 124 -1.60 -1.90 -12.37
CA PHE A 124 -0.37 -1.17 -12.08
C PHE A 124 0.25 -1.63 -10.75
N CYS A 125 -0.56 -1.84 -9.72
CA CYS A 125 -0.10 -2.42 -8.45
C CYS A 125 0.54 -3.81 -8.65
N ASP A 126 -0.11 -4.69 -9.43
CA ASP A 126 0.40 -6.02 -9.77
C ASP A 126 1.76 -5.93 -10.47
N LYS A 127 1.93 -4.99 -11.42
CA LYS A 127 3.20 -4.75 -12.12
C LYS A 127 4.31 -4.34 -11.15
N ILE A 128 4.04 -3.42 -10.22
CA ILE A 128 5.01 -2.97 -9.21
C ILE A 128 5.43 -4.14 -8.33
N MET A 129 4.48 -4.90 -7.80
CA MET A 129 4.75 -6.02 -6.91
C MET A 129 5.48 -7.17 -7.62
N THR A 130 5.12 -7.45 -8.87
CA THR A 130 5.84 -8.41 -9.73
C THR A 130 7.28 -7.97 -9.96
N SER A 131 7.54 -6.67 -10.15
CA SER A 131 8.90 -6.14 -10.33
C SER A 131 9.75 -6.29 -9.06
N LEU A 132 9.12 -6.30 -7.89
CA LEU A 132 9.77 -6.60 -6.61
C LEU A 132 9.95 -8.10 -6.38
N GLY A 133 9.28 -8.96 -7.16
CA GLY A 133 9.18 -10.40 -6.90
C GLY A 133 8.31 -10.72 -5.68
N VAL A 134 7.43 -9.80 -5.26
CA VAL A 134 6.60 -9.94 -4.06
C VAL A 134 5.16 -10.26 -4.46
N PRO A 135 4.56 -11.34 -3.93
CA PRO A 135 3.17 -11.65 -4.20
C PRO A 135 2.25 -10.67 -3.45
N LEU A 136 1.21 -10.18 -4.11
CA LEU A 136 0.23 -9.29 -3.47
C LEU A 136 -0.51 -9.93 -2.28
N LEU A 137 -0.65 -11.25 -2.30
CA LEU A 137 -1.26 -12.03 -1.22
C LEU A 137 -0.49 -11.89 0.10
N LEU A 138 0.77 -11.45 0.06
CA LEU A 138 1.54 -11.12 1.25
C LEU A 138 0.82 -10.09 2.14
N TYR A 139 0.06 -9.15 1.55
CA TYR A 139 -0.70 -8.15 2.29
C TYR A 139 -1.99 -8.66 2.95
N ARG A 140 -2.27 -9.97 2.90
CA ARG A 140 -3.40 -10.58 3.65
C ARG A 140 -3.13 -10.63 5.14
N ASP A 141 -1.87 -10.84 5.53
CA ASP A 141 -1.44 -10.79 6.92
C ASP A 141 -0.54 -9.57 7.13
N LEU A 142 -1.07 -8.57 7.83
CA LEU A 142 -0.35 -7.32 8.08
C LEU A 142 0.65 -7.43 9.24
N GLU A 143 0.60 -8.53 10.00
CA GLU A 143 1.51 -8.81 11.11
C GLU A 143 2.81 -9.44 10.63
N GLU A 144 2.79 -10.07 9.46
CA GLU A 144 3.99 -10.62 8.81
C GLU A 144 5.06 -9.55 8.69
N THR A 145 6.29 -9.97 8.97
CA THR A 145 7.43 -9.05 8.95
C THR A 145 8.08 -8.98 7.57
N ILE A 146 8.80 -7.92 7.26
CA ILE A 146 9.53 -7.77 6.01
C ILE A 146 10.80 -6.96 6.25
N SER A 147 11.80 -7.19 5.41
CA SER A 147 13.04 -6.42 5.42
C SER A 147 12.78 -4.95 5.09
N LEU A 148 13.52 -4.04 5.72
CA LEU A 148 13.53 -2.62 5.37
C LEU A 148 13.92 -2.38 3.90
N ASN A 149 14.74 -3.28 3.32
CA ASN A 149 15.10 -3.26 1.90
C ASN A 149 13.88 -3.28 0.97
N TYR A 150 12.83 -4.03 1.35
CA TYR A 150 11.60 -4.07 0.56
C TYR A 150 10.97 -2.69 0.44
N PHE A 151 10.93 -1.96 1.54
CA PHE A 151 10.31 -0.65 1.60
C PHE A 151 11.06 0.36 0.69
N ILE A 152 12.38 0.30 0.67
CA ILE A 152 13.20 1.16 -0.19
C ILE A 152 13.05 0.79 -1.65
N ASP A 153 13.20 -0.50 -1.99
CA ASP A 153 13.01 -0.97 -3.35
C ASP A 153 11.61 -0.60 -3.88
N LEU A 154 10.58 -0.65 -3.02
CA LEU A 154 9.23 -0.22 -3.36
C LEU A 154 9.19 1.28 -3.72
N LEU A 155 9.76 2.15 -2.90
CA LEU A 155 9.81 3.58 -3.19
C LEU A 155 10.61 3.89 -4.47
N ASP A 156 11.74 3.21 -4.68
CA ASP A 156 12.58 3.41 -5.87
C ASP A 156 11.88 2.97 -7.15
N ILE A 157 11.20 1.81 -7.12
CA ILE A 157 10.42 1.34 -8.26
C ILE A 157 9.27 2.29 -8.56
N LEU A 158 8.63 2.87 -7.54
CA LEU A 158 7.60 3.89 -7.75
C LEU A 158 8.18 5.15 -8.38
N GLY A 159 9.33 5.64 -7.91
CA GLY A 159 10.06 6.75 -8.53
C GLY A 159 10.36 6.49 -10.01
N LYS A 160 10.88 5.30 -10.32
CA LYS A 160 11.15 4.85 -11.72
C LYS A 160 9.89 4.74 -12.58
N ASN A 161 8.70 4.60 -11.97
CA ASN A 161 7.42 4.56 -12.67
C ASN A 161 6.65 5.89 -12.58
N GLY A 162 7.36 7.00 -12.33
CA GLY A 162 6.84 8.37 -12.52
C GLY A 162 6.22 9.00 -11.28
N PHE A 163 6.44 8.45 -10.09
CA PHE A 163 6.11 9.13 -8.84
C PHE A 163 7.20 10.17 -8.54
N SER A 164 6.79 11.40 -8.27
CA SER A 164 7.69 12.44 -7.78
C SER A 164 8.09 12.19 -6.32
N GLU A 165 9.22 12.74 -5.87
CA GLU A 165 9.62 12.66 -4.45
C GLU A 165 8.52 13.16 -3.51
N ASN A 166 7.84 14.25 -3.88
CA ASN A 166 6.72 14.78 -3.09
C ASN A 166 5.56 13.79 -2.98
N GLU A 167 5.24 13.06 -4.04
CA GLU A 167 4.22 11.99 -4.00
C GLU A 167 4.68 10.83 -3.12
N LEU A 168 5.95 10.40 -3.23
CA LEU A 168 6.51 9.32 -2.41
C LEU A 168 6.48 9.66 -0.91
N GLU A 169 6.87 10.88 -0.56
CA GLU A 169 6.78 11.38 0.83
C GLU A 169 5.32 11.45 1.31
N SER A 170 4.39 11.83 0.43
CA SER A 170 2.96 11.95 0.74
C SER A 170 2.25 10.60 0.90
N LEU A 171 2.85 9.49 0.48
CA LEU A 171 2.29 8.16 0.72
C LEU A 171 2.15 7.89 2.23
N ALA A 172 3.04 8.42 3.07
CA ALA A 172 2.99 8.24 4.52
C ALA A 172 1.73 8.85 5.14
N CYS A 173 1.16 9.89 4.52
CA CYS A 173 -0.09 10.53 4.93
C CYS A 173 -1.29 9.56 4.87
N LEU A 174 -1.16 8.50 4.07
CA LEU A 174 -2.23 7.55 3.78
C LEU A 174 -2.24 6.36 4.73
N LEU A 175 -1.44 6.40 5.80
CA LEU A 175 -1.38 5.35 6.83
C LEU A 175 -2.77 4.93 7.33
N PHE A 176 -3.72 5.87 7.44
CA PHE A 176 -5.10 5.59 7.86
C PHE A 176 -5.79 4.53 7.00
N LEU A 177 -5.45 4.43 5.69
CA LEU A 177 -6.01 3.42 4.80
C LEU A 177 -5.70 1.98 5.26
N GLY A 178 -4.60 1.77 5.99
CA GLY A 178 -4.20 0.47 6.52
C GLY A 178 -4.56 0.24 7.98
N ILE A 179 -4.71 1.31 8.78
CA ILE A 179 -4.72 1.20 10.25
C ILE A 179 -6.05 1.59 10.89
N GLU A 180 -6.86 2.46 10.28
CA GLU A 180 -8.05 3.05 10.90
C GLU A 180 -9.00 2.02 11.53
N ASN A 181 -9.20 0.87 10.86
CA ASN A 181 -10.11 -0.19 11.31
C ASN A 181 -9.45 -1.28 12.18
N THR A 182 -8.18 -1.11 12.54
CA THR A 182 -7.44 -2.06 13.39
C THR A 182 -7.57 -1.68 14.87
N ASP A 183 -7.21 -2.58 15.79
CA ASP A 183 -7.20 -2.26 17.22
C ASP A 183 -6.22 -1.13 17.56
N LEU A 184 -5.12 -1.02 16.81
CA LEU A 184 -4.20 0.11 16.91
C LEU A 184 -4.86 1.42 16.45
N GLY A 185 -5.59 1.39 15.33
CA GLY A 185 -6.38 2.52 14.85
C GLY A 185 -7.41 3.01 15.86
N LYS A 186 -8.12 2.07 16.52
CA LYS A 186 -9.07 2.39 17.59
C LYS A 186 -8.39 3.12 18.76
N LYS A 187 -7.20 2.67 19.19
CA LYS A 187 -6.41 3.36 20.24
C LYS A 187 -6.10 4.80 19.86
N PHE A 188 -5.66 5.05 18.62
CA PHE A 188 -5.42 6.41 18.13
C PHE A 188 -6.70 7.24 18.08
N SER A 189 -7.81 6.66 17.58
CA SER A 189 -9.10 7.36 17.42
C SER A 189 -9.72 7.82 18.74
N ALA A 190 -9.34 7.17 19.85
CA ALA A 190 -9.78 7.48 21.20
C ALA A 190 -9.04 8.66 21.83
N ALA A 191 -7.85 9.02 21.30
CA ALA A 191 -7.08 10.14 21.77
C ALA A 191 -7.83 11.47 21.54
N ARG A 192 -7.81 12.34 22.54
CA ARG A 192 -8.47 13.65 22.54
C ARG A 192 -7.50 14.82 22.48
N SER A 193 -6.21 14.53 22.62
CA SER A 193 -5.13 15.53 22.61
C SER A 193 -3.92 15.00 21.85
N TYR A 194 -3.04 15.91 21.44
CA TYR A 194 -1.76 15.53 20.82
C TYR A 194 -0.92 14.67 21.76
N ALA A 195 -0.86 15.02 23.06
CA ALA A 195 -0.13 14.25 24.05
C ALA A 195 -0.65 12.81 24.15
N GLU A 196 -1.97 12.61 24.22
CA GLU A 196 -2.56 11.26 24.21
C GLU A 196 -2.26 10.51 22.90
N CYS A 197 -2.32 11.19 21.75
CA CYS A 197 -2.02 10.59 20.46
C CYS A 197 -0.56 10.11 20.37
N TYR A 198 0.39 10.94 20.82
CA TYR A 198 1.81 10.59 20.81
C TYR A 198 2.18 9.59 21.92
N ASP A 199 1.44 9.54 23.04
CA ASP A 199 1.56 8.47 24.03
C ASP A 199 1.16 7.10 23.44
N VAL A 200 0.07 7.06 22.66
CA VAL A 200 -0.30 5.85 21.89
C VAL A 200 0.82 5.47 20.92
N LEU A 201 1.38 6.42 20.19
CA LEU A 201 2.52 6.15 19.30
C LEU A 201 3.72 5.58 20.06
N ALA A 202 4.17 6.23 21.13
CA ALA A 202 5.32 5.82 21.91
C ALA A 202 5.18 4.38 22.44
N LYS A 203 3.98 4.02 22.93
CA LYS A 203 3.66 2.68 23.43
C LYS A 203 3.58 1.60 22.35
N ASN A 204 3.38 1.97 21.09
CA ASN A 204 3.13 1.02 20.00
C ASN A 204 4.10 1.20 18.81
N ILE A 205 5.18 1.97 18.95
CA ILE A 205 6.09 2.30 17.84
C ILE A 205 6.71 1.05 17.19
N TYR A 206 7.03 0.03 17.99
CA TYR A 206 7.57 -1.25 17.53
C TYR A 206 6.57 -2.09 16.73
N SER A 207 5.26 -1.85 16.87
CA SER A 207 4.24 -2.48 16.04
C SER A 207 4.27 -2.00 14.58
N PHE A 208 4.93 -0.88 14.30
CA PHE A 208 5.14 -0.38 12.94
C PHE A 208 6.45 -0.92 12.37
N ASP A 209 7.53 -0.75 13.13
CA ASP A 209 8.86 -1.01 12.63
C ASP A 209 9.86 -1.25 13.76
N SER A 210 10.47 -2.43 13.79
CA SER A 210 11.49 -2.82 14.77
C SER A 210 12.92 -2.79 14.22
N ASN A 211 13.16 -2.23 13.03
CA ASN A 211 14.52 -2.05 12.50
C ASN A 211 15.35 -1.02 13.27
N PHE A 212 14.68 -0.17 14.06
CA PHE A 212 15.28 0.94 14.78
C PHE A 212 15.21 0.70 16.29
N ILE A 213 16.19 1.24 16.98
CA ILE A 213 16.14 1.40 18.44
C ILE A 213 15.49 2.75 18.70
N TYR A 214 14.37 2.77 19.43
CA TYR A 214 13.67 4.01 19.75
C TYR A 214 13.88 4.44 21.19
N ALA A 215 14.01 5.74 21.38
CA ALA A 215 13.83 6.41 22.65
C ALA A 215 12.87 7.58 22.45
N SER A 216 11.90 7.73 23.34
CA SER A 216 10.93 8.82 23.26
C SER A 216 10.83 9.58 24.57
N ASP A 217 10.66 10.89 24.48
CA ASP A 217 10.35 11.78 25.59
C ASP A 217 9.08 12.55 25.26
N LEU A 218 8.13 12.56 26.18
CA LEU A 218 6.80 13.15 25.99
C LEU A 218 6.46 14.01 27.19
N ASP A 219 6.14 15.27 26.94
CA ASP A 219 5.52 16.16 27.90
C ASP A 219 4.22 16.76 27.35
N THR A 220 3.62 17.70 28.08
CA THR A 220 2.33 18.30 27.72
C THR A 220 2.38 19.26 26.53
N THR A 221 3.57 19.58 26.03
CA THR A 221 3.83 20.57 24.96
C THR A 221 4.65 20.04 23.79
N ARG A 222 5.32 18.91 23.96
CA ARG A 222 6.17 18.34 22.91
C ARG A 222 6.32 16.83 23.04
N TYR A 223 6.63 16.24 21.90
CA TYR A 223 7.05 14.85 21.76
C TYR A 223 8.39 14.81 21.03
N ILE A 224 9.36 14.11 21.60
CA ILE A 224 10.67 13.86 21.00
C ILE A 224 10.76 12.35 20.76
N LEU A 225 11.04 11.95 19.51
CA LEU A 225 11.32 10.57 19.14
C LEU A 225 12.72 10.50 18.54
N LYS A 226 13.60 9.72 19.17
CA LYS A 226 14.88 9.32 18.60
C LYS A 226 14.73 7.94 17.98
N ALA A 227 15.18 7.79 16.75
CA ALA A 227 15.23 6.53 16.03
C ALA A 227 16.67 6.27 15.57
N TYR A 228 17.29 5.23 16.10
CA TYR A 228 18.65 4.83 15.76
C TYR A 228 18.64 3.57 14.89
N LEU A 229 19.25 3.66 13.71
CA LEU A 229 19.43 2.58 12.75
C LEU A 229 20.86 2.03 12.86
N PRO A 230 21.07 0.86 13.48
CA PRO A 230 22.41 0.34 13.73
C PRO A 230 22.98 -0.37 12.48
N TYR A 231 24.21 -0.08 12.07
CA TYR A 231 24.78 -0.63 10.84
C TYR A 231 25.02 -2.14 10.88
N ASP A 232 25.35 -2.69 12.04
CA ASP A 232 25.62 -4.12 12.25
C ASP A 232 24.42 -5.02 11.93
N ARG A 233 23.19 -4.54 12.18
CA ARG A 233 21.95 -5.25 11.84
C ARG A 233 21.55 -5.09 10.38
N HIS A 234 22.20 -4.17 9.67
CA HIS A 234 21.83 -3.73 8.32
C HIS A 234 23.01 -3.80 7.36
N TYR A 235 23.97 -4.70 7.55
CA TYR A 235 25.16 -4.81 6.70
C TYR A 235 24.88 -5.16 5.22
N HIS A 236 23.72 -5.75 4.93
CA HIS A 236 23.21 -6.01 3.57
C HIS A 236 22.40 -4.85 2.97
N PHE A 237 22.19 -3.80 3.75
CA PHE A 237 21.44 -2.62 3.36
C PHE A 237 22.39 -1.72 2.57
N ASN A 238 22.02 -1.40 1.33
CA ASN A 238 22.83 -0.49 0.51
C ASN A 238 22.59 0.95 1.02
N ILE A 239 23.36 1.36 2.02
CA ILE A 239 23.31 2.68 2.66
C ILE A 239 23.92 3.70 1.70
N ASP A 240 23.20 4.06 0.64
CA ASP A 240 23.47 5.35 0.03
C ASP A 240 22.73 6.44 0.80
N HIS A 241 23.32 7.63 0.78
CA HIS A 241 22.80 8.78 1.52
C HIS A 241 21.39 9.18 1.03
N GLU A 242 21.06 8.91 -0.23
CA GLU A 242 19.77 9.28 -0.82
C GLU A 242 18.63 8.42 -0.26
N HIS A 243 18.76 7.09 -0.29
CA HIS A 243 17.77 6.15 0.24
C HIS A 243 17.54 6.35 1.73
N VAL A 244 18.62 6.56 2.49
CA VAL A 244 18.54 6.89 3.92
C VAL A 244 17.75 8.18 4.14
N THR A 245 18.07 9.23 3.38
CA THR A 245 17.38 10.52 3.49
C THR A 245 15.89 10.36 3.16
N ARG A 246 15.56 9.64 2.08
CA ARG A 246 14.17 9.36 1.67
C ARG A 246 13.41 8.61 2.77
N LEU A 247 14.03 7.59 3.38
CA LEU A 247 13.44 6.83 4.48
C LEU A 247 13.13 7.72 5.69
N PHE A 248 14.07 8.54 6.13
CA PHE A 248 13.86 9.40 7.31
C PHE A 248 12.87 10.54 7.05
N ARG A 249 12.79 11.05 5.81
CA ARG A 249 11.74 12.01 5.40
C ARG A 249 10.36 11.39 5.35
N TYR A 250 10.24 10.19 4.78
CA TYR A 250 8.98 9.44 4.83
C TYR A 250 8.49 9.25 6.27
N ARG A 251 9.41 8.88 7.19
CA ARG A 251 9.10 8.79 8.62
C ARG A 251 8.71 10.13 9.25
N GLN A 252 9.38 11.22 8.88
CA GLN A 252 9.01 12.56 9.34
C GLN A 252 7.54 12.86 9.01
N THR A 253 7.13 12.57 7.76
CA THR A 253 5.74 12.71 7.34
C THR A 253 4.83 11.77 8.14
N LEU A 254 5.20 10.49 8.27
CA LEU A 254 4.43 9.51 9.04
C LEU A 254 4.15 9.99 10.47
N ILE A 255 5.20 10.43 11.18
CA ILE A 255 5.12 10.92 12.56
C ILE A 255 4.17 12.11 12.66
N GLY A 256 4.25 13.03 11.70
CA GLY A 256 3.39 14.21 11.68
C GLY A 256 1.92 13.94 11.37
N TRP A 257 1.61 12.78 10.81
CA TRP A 257 0.26 12.41 10.38
C TRP A 257 -0.49 11.49 11.35
N PHE A 258 0.17 10.92 12.38
CA PHE A 258 -0.54 10.19 13.45
C PHE A 258 -1.70 10.96 14.08
N PRO A 259 -1.60 12.28 14.35
CA PRO A 259 -2.72 13.06 14.87
C PRO A 259 -4.00 12.97 14.03
N TYR A 260 -3.87 12.76 12.72
CA TYR A 260 -5.01 12.61 11.83
C TYR A 260 -5.91 11.41 12.21
N LEU A 261 -5.32 10.32 12.70
CA LEU A 261 -6.07 9.14 13.18
C LEU A 261 -6.96 9.47 14.40
N ALA A 262 -6.59 10.50 15.17
CA ALA A 262 -7.37 11.03 16.28
C ALA A 262 -8.34 12.16 15.86
N ARG A 263 -8.44 12.45 14.55
CA ARG A 263 -9.13 13.63 13.99
C ARG A 263 -8.54 14.97 14.44
N LEU A 264 -7.25 14.98 14.77
CA LEU A 264 -6.48 16.19 15.06
C LEU A 264 -5.75 16.67 13.79
N VAL A 265 -5.34 17.94 13.77
CA VAL A 265 -4.61 18.51 12.63
C VAL A 265 -3.19 17.90 12.59
N PRO A 266 -2.71 17.41 11.43
CA PRO A 266 -1.33 16.95 11.31
C PRO A 266 -0.31 18.03 11.72
N ILE A 267 0.79 17.63 12.34
CA ILE A 267 1.87 18.55 12.76
C ILE A 267 3.17 18.10 12.13
N ARG A 268 3.81 18.97 11.35
CA ARG A 268 5.12 18.66 10.76
C ARG A 268 6.21 18.63 11.85
N PRO A 269 6.88 17.49 12.10
CA PRO A 269 7.98 17.44 13.05
C PRO A 269 9.20 18.18 12.51
N MET A 270 10.01 18.78 13.38
CA MET A 270 11.41 19.08 13.06
C MET A 270 12.20 17.77 13.04
N VAL A 271 13.15 17.64 12.12
CA VAL A 271 14.02 16.46 12.04
C VAL A 271 15.48 16.88 11.98
N GLN A 272 16.31 16.21 12.74
CA GLN A 272 17.77 16.23 12.64
C GLN A 272 18.25 14.81 12.39
N ILE A 273 19.15 14.63 11.43
CA ILE A 273 19.74 13.34 11.08
C ILE A 273 21.24 13.43 11.27
N ASP A 274 21.77 12.55 12.11
CA ASP A 274 23.19 12.47 12.45
C ASP A 274 23.76 11.13 11.99
N TYR A 275 24.81 11.17 11.18
CA TYR A 275 25.53 9.99 10.71
C TYR A 275 26.67 9.66 11.66
N LEU A 276 26.53 8.56 12.40
CA LEU A 276 27.50 8.11 13.40
C LEU A 276 28.36 6.98 12.82
N THR A 277 29.46 6.66 13.48
CA THR A 277 30.34 5.54 13.08
C THR A 277 29.66 4.18 13.21
N THR A 278 28.67 4.07 14.10
CA THR A 278 27.98 2.82 14.42
C THR A 278 26.59 2.69 13.78
N GLY A 279 26.06 3.77 13.23
CA GLY A 279 24.70 3.80 12.68
C GLY A 279 24.24 5.21 12.33
N ILE A 280 22.93 5.38 12.14
CA ILE A 280 22.30 6.66 11.79
C ILE A 280 21.25 6.99 12.84
N GLU A 281 21.33 8.17 13.46
CA GLU A 281 20.33 8.64 14.40
C GLU A 281 19.46 9.72 13.73
N ALA A 282 18.14 9.60 13.87
CA ALA A 282 17.22 10.68 13.55
C ALA A 282 16.47 11.11 14.81
N THR A 283 16.51 12.40 15.12
CA THR A 283 15.73 13.01 16.19
C THR A 283 14.57 13.80 15.58
N TYR A 284 13.36 13.38 15.92
CA TYR A 284 12.11 14.04 15.55
C TYR A 284 11.56 14.83 16.73
N VAL A 285 11.23 16.10 16.51
CA VAL A 285 10.65 16.97 17.54
C VAL A 285 9.32 17.50 17.04
N VAL A 286 8.23 17.09 17.69
CA VAL A 286 6.89 17.63 17.50
C VAL A 286 6.60 18.58 18.63
N LYS A 287 6.28 19.83 18.30
CA LYS A 287 5.80 20.83 19.27
C LYS A 287 4.31 21.03 19.06
N PHE A 288 3.53 20.90 20.13
CA PHE A 288 2.09 21.12 20.11
C PHE A 288 1.69 22.04 21.27
N SER A 289 0.85 23.04 20.98
CA SER A 289 0.28 23.89 22.02
C SER A 289 -0.83 23.13 22.77
N HIS A 290 -1.13 23.56 24.00
CA HIS A 290 -2.22 23.02 24.83
C HIS A 290 -3.64 23.23 24.25
N LEU A 291 -3.77 23.56 22.97
CA LEU A 291 -5.06 23.65 22.31
C LEU A 291 -5.69 22.27 22.30
N ILE A 292 -6.53 22.03 23.30
CA ILE A 292 -7.49 20.94 23.34
C ILE A 292 -8.42 21.21 22.15
N ILE A 293 -8.13 20.61 21.01
CA ILE A 293 -9.13 20.47 19.95
C ILE A 293 -10.07 19.38 20.45
N THR A 294 -11.03 19.77 21.30
CA THR A 294 -12.08 18.86 21.75
C THR A 294 -12.80 18.37 20.51
N LYS A 295 -12.67 17.08 20.22
CA LYS A 295 -13.51 16.36 19.27
C LYS A 295 -14.96 16.78 19.56
N PRO A 296 -15.71 17.31 18.57
CA PRO A 296 -17.13 17.60 18.79
C PRO A 296 -17.80 16.30 19.29
N PRO A 297 -18.62 16.36 20.34
CA PRO A 297 -19.25 15.17 20.91
C PRO A 297 -19.99 14.41 19.82
N GLU A 298 -19.89 13.08 19.83
CA GLU A 298 -20.59 12.22 18.87
C GLU A 298 -22.08 12.61 18.86
N GLY A 299 -22.58 13.06 17.71
CA GLY A 299 -23.97 13.52 17.53
C GLY A 299 -24.18 15.04 17.44
N SER A 300 -23.12 15.86 17.46
CA SER A 300 -23.27 17.30 17.19
C SER A 300 -23.42 17.54 15.68
N ALA A 301 -24.61 18.02 15.29
CA ALA A 301 -24.93 18.40 13.92
C ALA A 301 -23.95 19.47 13.42
N ILE A 302 -23.42 19.26 12.22
CA ILE A 302 -22.67 20.30 11.49
C ILE A 302 -23.67 21.43 11.21
N VAL A 303 -23.56 22.53 11.95
CA VAL A 303 -24.26 23.77 11.59
C VAL A 303 -23.53 24.33 10.38
N GLU A 304 -24.09 24.11 9.19
CA GLU A 304 -23.69 24.80 7.97
C GLU A 304 -23.82 26.31 8.20
N ARG A 305 -22.72 26.98 8.52
CA ARG A 305 -22.64 28.43 8.36
C ARG A 305 -22.55 28.70 6.87
N GLN A 306 -23.67 29.14 6.28
CA GLN A 306 -23.68 29.76 4.97
C GLN A 306 -22.71 30.95 4.98
N ILE A 307 -21.62 30.84 4.20
CA ILE A 307 -20.75 31.97 3.90
C ILE A 307 -21.47 32.76 2.79
N PRO A 308 -21.83 34.03 3.00
CA PRO A 308 -22.42 34.83 1.94
C PRO A 308 -21.35 35.08 0.88
N LEU A 309 -21.65 34.71 -0.36
CA LEU A 309 -20.84 35.07 -1.52
C LEU A 309 -20.99 36.59 -1.73
N SER A 310 -19.91 37.32 -1.50
CA SER A 310 -19.69 38.70 -1.97
C SER A 310 -18.77 38.68 -3.16
#